data_AF-A0ABC8UZN3-F1
#
_entry.id   AF-A0ABC8UZN3-F1
#
_cell.length_a   1.000
_cell.length_b   1.000
_cell.length_c   1.000
_cell.angle_alpha   90.00
_cell.angle_beta   90.00
_cell.angle_gamma   90.00
#
_symmetry.space_group_name_H-M   'P 1'
#
loop_
_entity.id
_entity.type
_entity.pdbx_description
1 polymer ?
#
loop_
_entity_poly.entity_id
_entity_poly.type
_entity_poly.pdbx_seq_one_letter_code
_entity_poly.pdbx_strand_id
1 'polypeptide(L)'
;YVDTGSPTVASSRSWKSMEMEIQSLLEKLLDINDAMSRCAASSAPTTSVTQKLARHRDILHEFTQEFRRIKGNINSLREHAELLSSVRDDISEYKASGSMSPRVQLLRERAAIHGSIAHIDDVISQAQTTRATLGSQRALFGDVQGKVKQLGDKFPIIRGLIGSIKRKRSRDTLILSAVIAGCTLFLIIYWLSK
;
A
#
# COMPACT_ATOMS: atom_id res chain seq x y z
N TYR A 1 23.22 6.48 -24.27
CA TYR A 1 24.12 5.92 -23.25
C TYR A 1 23.73 6.60 -21.94
N VAL A 2 22.88 5.96 -21.14
CA VAL A 2 22.52 6.50 -19.82
C VAL A 2 23.69 6.12 -18.92
N ASP A 3 24.45 7.12 -18.51
CA ASP A 3 25.48 6.99 -17.48
C ASP A 3 24.78 6.65 -16.16
N THR A 4 24.48 5.37 -15.96
CA THR A 4 24.09 4.84 -14.66
C THR A 4 25.36 4.80 -13.82
N GLY A 5 25.68 5.96 -13.25
CA GLY A 5 26.82 6.13 -12.37
C GLY A 5 26.87 5.00 -11.36
N SER A 6 28.05 4.37 -11.25
CA SER A 6 28.40 3.53 -10.11
C SER A 6 27.89 4.19 -8.83
N PRO A 7 27.18 3.47 -7.94
CA PRO A 7 26.67 4.06 -6.71
C PRO A 7 27.87 4.57 -5.92
N THR A 8 28.05 5.90 -5.97
CA THR A 8 29.20 6.58 -5.41
C THR A 8 29.22 6.29 -3.91
N VAL A 9 30.42 6.31 -3.32
CA VAL A 9 30.67 6.06 -1.88
C VAL A 9 29.70 6.84 -0.96
N ALA A 10 29.10 7.94 -1.44
CA ALA A 10 28.00 8.67 -0.78
C ALA A 10 26.73 7.83 -0.56
N SER A 11 26.26 7.08 -1.56
CA SER A 11 25.19 6.07 -1.38
C SER A 11 25.63 5.03 -0.35
N SER A 12 26.93 4.66 -0.36
CA SER A 12 27.48 3.68 0.58
C SER A 12 27.40 4.11 2.05
N ARG A 13 27.62 5.39 2.33
CA ARG A 13 27.49 5.95 3.68
C ARG A 13 26.02 6.15 4.08
N SER A 14 25.18 6.51 3.10
CA SER A 14 23.74 6.70 3.30
C SER A 14 23.02 5.42 3.73
N TRP A 15 23.32 4.26 3.13
CA TRP A 15 22.65 3.01 3.51
C TRP A 15 23.08 2.52 4.89
N LYS A 16 24.37 2.62 5.24
CA LYS A 16 24.84 2.26 6.59
C LYS A 16 24.18 3.12 7.68
N SER A 17 23.99 4.41 7.39
CA SER A 17 23.27 5.31 8.30
C SER A 17 21.82 4.85 8.50
N MET A 18 21.13 4.51 7.41
CA MET A 18 19.74 4.03 7.46
C MET A 18 19.62 2.68 8.16
N GLU A 19 20.59 1.78 7.95
CA GLU A 19 20.68 0.50 8.64
C GLU A 19 20.79 0.70 10.16
N MET A 20 21.68 1.58 10.60
CA MET A 20 21.85 1.91 12.03
C MET A 20 20.58 2.55 12.61
N GLU A 21 19.92 3.43 11.86
CA GLU A 21 18.67 4.05 12.28
C GLU A 21 17.54 3.02 12.47
N ILE A 22 17.35 2.12 11.50
CA ILE A 22 16.33 1.06 11.59
C ILE A 22 16.64 0.13 12.76
N GLN A 23 17.91 -0.23 12.96
CA GLN A 23 18.31 -1.07 14.09
C GLN A 23 17.99 -0.40 15.43
N SER A 24 18.27 0.90 15.56
CA SER A 24 17.92 1.68 16.75
C SER A 24 16.41 1.77 16.97
N LEU A 25 15.61 1.93 15.91
CA LEU A 25 14.15 1.96 16.00
C LEU A 25 13.56 0.61 16.42
N LEU A 26 14.13 -0.51 15.94
CA LEU A 26 13.72 -1.85 16.36
C LEU A 26 14.03 -2.09 17.83
N GLU A 27 15.20 -1.66 18.31
CA GLU A 27 15.58 -1.73 19.72
C GLU A 27 14.64 -0.88 20.60
N LYS A 28 14.33 0.34 20.16
CA LYS A 28 13.35 1.19 20.85
C LYS A 28 11.95 0.55 20.88
N LEU A 29 11.53 -0.12 19.82
CA LEU A 29 10.24 -0.82 19.78
C LEU A 29 10.22 -2.02 20.73
N LEU A 30 11.34 -2.74 20.86
CA LEU A 30 11.52 -3.79 21.85
C LEU A 30 11.37 -3.23 23.28
N ASP A 31 12.07 -2.14 23.61
CA ASP A 31 11.99 -1.49 24.92
C ASP A 31 10.56 -1.05 25.28
N ILE A 32 9.84 -0.49 24.30
CA ILE A 32 8.42 -0.09 24.47
C ILE A 32 7.54 -1.31 24.73
N ASN A 33 7.77 -2.41 24.01
CA ASN A 33 6.99 -3.65 24.18
C ASN A 33 7.25 -4.28 25.57
N ASP A 34 8.49 -4.23 26.04
CA ASP A 34 8.85 -4.67 27.39
C ASP A 34 8.25 -3.76 28.47
N ALA A 35 8.26 -2.45 28.28
CA ALA A 35 7.59 -1.50 29.16
C ALA A 35 6.08 -1.75 29.22
N MET A 36 5.44 -1.95 28.06
CA MET A 36 4.02 -2.29 27.97
C MET A 36 3.71 -3.62 28.68
N SER A 37 4.60 -4.61 28.56
CA SER A 37 4.48 -5.90 29.25
C SER A 37 4.52 -5.73 30.77
N ARG A 38 5.43 -4.87 31.28
CA ARG A 38 5.52 -4.54 32.71
C ARG A 38 4.27 -3.83 33.23
N CYS A 39 3.75 -2.85 32.49
CA CYS A 39 2.53 -2.12 32.87
C CYS A 39 1.26 -3.00 32.84
N ALA A 40 1.19 -3.93 31.89
CA ALA A 40 0.11 -4.89 31.83
C ALA A 40 0.15 -5.88 33.01
N ALA A 41 1.34 -6.26 33.47
CA ALA A 41 1.50 -7.13 34.64
C ALA A 41 1.12 -6.42 35.96
N SER A 42 1.27 -5.10 36.05
CA SER A 42 0.88 -4.31 37.23
C SER A 42 -0.61 -3.95 37.27
N SER A 43 -1.37 -4.26 36.22
CA SER A 43 -2.82 -3.99 36.11
C SER A 43 -3.60 -5.30 36.11
N ALA A 44 -4.91 -5.25 36.43
CA ALA A 44 -5.76 -6.45 36.31
C ALA A 44 -5.72 -6.97 34.85
N PRO A 45 -5.37 -8.25 34.62
CA PRO A 45 -5.25 -8.80 33.28
C PRO A 45 -6.60 -8.74 32.56
N THR A 46 -6.66 -8.06 31.42
CA THR A 46 -7.82 -8.12 30.52
C THR A 46 -7.42 -8.80 29.22
N THR A 47 -8.32 -9.59 28.64
CA THR A 47 -8.10 -10.28 27.36
C THR A 47 -7.71 -9.30 26.23
N SER A 48 -8.24 -8.08 26.27
CA SER A 48 -7.90 -7.04 25.28
C SER A 48 -6.45 -6.56 25.38
N VAL A 49 -5.90 -6.45 26.59
CA VAL A 49 -4.52 -6.01 26.82
C VAL A 49 -3.53 -7.13 26.44
N THR A 50 -3.84 -8.37 26.81
CA THR A 50 -2.98 -9.53 26.46
C THR A 50 -2.93 -9.76 24.96
N GLN A 51 -4.05 -9.64 24.25
CA GLN A 51 -4.10 -9.75 22.79
C GLN A 51 -3.31 -8.63 22.10
N LYS A 52 -3.45 -7.38 22.55
CA LYS A 52 -2.67 -6.26 21.99
C LYS A 52 -1.17 -6.47 22.19
N LEU A 53 -0.74 -6.90 23.38
CA LEU A 53 0.66 -7.20 23.66
C LEU A 53 1.22 -8.32 22.77
N ALA A 54 0.47 -9.41 22.62
CA ALA A 54 0.85 -10.48 21.69
C ALA A 54 1.04 -9.93 20.28
N ARG A 55 0.09 -9.11 19.80
CA ARG A 55 0.18 -8.47 18.48
C ARG A 55 1.42 -7.59 18.32
N HIS A 56 1.77 -6.79 19.33
CA HIS A 56 2.97 -5.95 19.28
C HIS A 56 4.27 -6.77 19.25
N ARG A 57 4.31 -7.94 19.92
CA ARG A 57 5.44 -8.88 19.83
C ARG A 57 5.56 -9.49 18.44
N ASP A 58 4.44 -9.89 17.83
CA ASP A 58 4.43 -10.43 16.48
C ASP A 58 4.93 -9.40 15.46
N ILE A 59 4.45 -8.15 15.55
CA ILE A 59 4.88 -7.06 14.66
C ILE A 59 6.38 -6.79 14.77
N LEU A 60 6.91 -6.73 16.00
CA LEU A 60 8.35 -6.55 16.23
C LEU A 60 9.17 -7.70 15.63
N HIS A 61 8.70 -8.95 15.79
CA HIS A 61 9.35 -10.12 15.23
C HIS A 61 9.38 -10.07 13.69
N GLU A 62 8.25 -9.75 13.07
CA GLU A 62 8.11 -9.61 11.62
C GLU A 62 9.06 -8.54 11.07
N PHE A 63 9.08 -7.35 11.67
CA PHE A 63 9.99 -6.28 11.24
C PHE A 63 11.46 -6.65 11.41
N THR A 64 11.82 -7.35 12.49
CA THR A 64 13.19 -7.81 12.72
C THR A 64 13.60 -8.84 11.68
N GLN A 65 12.71 -9.76 11.32
CA GLN A 65 12.96 -10.77 10.29
C GLN A 65 13.13 -10.13 8.92
N GLU A 66 12.21 -9.24 8.53
CA GLU A 66 12.29 -8.54 7.24
C GLU A 66 13.54 -7.69 7.15
N PHE A 67 13.92 -6.97 8.21
CA PHE A 67 15.16 -6.21 8.25
C PHE A 67 16.39 -7.09 7.99
N ARG A 68 16.51 -8.24 8.65
CA ARG A 68 17.61 -9.18 8.43
C ARG A 68 17.63 -9.72 7.01
N ARG A 69 16.45 -10.07 6.46
CA ARG A 69 16.30 -10.55 5.08
C ARG A 69 16.76 -9.52 4.07
N ILE A 70 16.31 -8.28 4.21
CA ILE A 70 16.66 -7.17 3.31
C ILE A 70 18.15 -6.86 3.41
N LYS A 71 18.70 -6.74 4.62
CA LYS A 71 20.14 -6.54 4.85
C LYS A 71 20.98 -7.62 4.18
N GLY A 72 20.61 -8.90 4.35
CA GLY A 72 21.30 -10.02 3.70
C GLY A 72 21.24 -9.95 2.16
N ASN A 73 20.08 -9.63 1.61
CA ASN A 73 19.91 -9.48 0.16
C ASN A 73 20.76 -8.33 -0.40
N ILE A 74 20.79 -7.18 0.27
CA ILE A 74 21.62 -6.03 -0.12
C ILE A 74 23.11 -6.39 -0.09
N ASN A 75 23.57 -7.07 0.95
CA ASN A 75 24.96 -7.52 1.02
C ASN A 75 25.32 -8.47 -0.13
N SER A 76 24.46 -9.45 -0.42
CA SER A 76 24.67 -10.38 -1.53
C SER A 76 24.71 -9.66 -2.90
N LEU A 77 23.80 -8.71 -3.13
CA LEU A 77 23.79 -7.90 -4.34
C LEU A 77 25.05 -7.03 -4.46
N ARG A 78 25.54 -6.50 -3.35
CA ARG A 78 26.77 -5.72 -3.30
C ARG A 78 27.99 -6.58 -3.62
N GLU A 79 28.13 -7.75 -3.00
CA GLU A 79 29.21 -8.70 -3.28
C GLU A 79 29.21 -9.09 -4.76
N HIS A 80 28.03 -9.38 -5.31
CA HIS A 80 27.86 -9.68 -6.73
C HIS A 80 28.28 -8.49 -7.62
N ALA A 81 27.92 -7.26 -7.26
CA ALA A 81 28.31 -6.06 -7.99
C ALA A 81 29.83 -5.80 -7.92
N GLU A 82 30.47 -6.03 -6.78
CA GLU A 82 31.92 -5.90 -6.60
C GLU A 82 32.67 -6.93 -7.47
N LEU A 83 32.22 -8.19 -7.49
CA LEU A 83 32.77 -9.24 -8.35
C LEU A 83 32.63 -8.88 -9.84
N LEU A 84 31.46 -8.39 -10.27
CA LEU A 84 31.25 -7.98 -11.66
C LEU A 84 32.03 -6.72 -12.05
N SER A 85 32.23 -5.77 -11.12
CA SER A 85 33.06 -4.60 -11.38
C SER A 85 34.51 -5.00 -11.60
N SER A 86 35.05 -5.89 -10.75
CA SER A 86 36.40 -6.43 -10.91
C SER A 86 36.60 -7.05 -12.31
N VAL A 87 35.66 -7.90 -12.74
CA VAL A 87 35.71 -8.52 -14.07
C VAL A 87 35.58 -7.49 -15.19
N ARG A 88 34.73 -6.48 -15.03
CA ARG A 88 34.56 -5.42 -16.02
C ARG A 88 35.83 -4.58 -16.14
N ASP A 89 36.50 -4.29 -15.04
CA ASP A 89 37.72 -3.50 -14.99
C ASP A 89 38.84 -4.27 -15.69
N ASP A 90 39.00 -5.57 -15.41
CA ASP A 90 39.93 -6.48 -16.11
C ASP A 90 39.67 -6.53 -17.63
N ILE A 91 38.40 -6.65 -18.04
CA ILE A 91 38.01 -6.66 -19.46
C ILE A 91 38.31 -5.30 -20.12
N SER A 92 38.10 -4.20 -19.39
CA SER A 92 38.31 -2.85 -19.90
C SER A 92 39.79 -2.56 -20.03
N GLU A 93 40.62 -2.99 -19.07
CA GLU A 93 42.07 -2.94 -19.14
C GLU A 93 42.61 -3.79 -20.30
N TYR A 94 42.11 -5.02 -20.47
CA TYR A 94 42.45 -5.86 -21.61
C TYR A 94 42.10 -5.21 -22.95
N LYS A 95 40.94 -4.55 -23.06
CA LYS A 95 40.57 -3.77 -24.26
C LYS A 95 41.45 -2.54 -24.46
N ALA A 96 41.77 -1.82 -23.40
CA ALA A 96 42.58 -0.59 -23.44
C ALA A 96 44.04 -0.90 -23.82
N SER A 97 44.54 -2.11 -23.53
CA SER A 97 45.85 -2.59 -23.99
C SER A 97 45.99 -2.68 -25.52
N GLY A 98 44.91 -2.46 -26.28
CA GLY A 98 44.95 -2.38 -27.75
C GLY A 98 45.13 -3.73 -28.46
N SER A 99 45.16 -4.84 -27.72
CA SER A 99 45.39 -6.20 -28.25
C SER A 99 44.17 -6.84 -28.94
N MET A 100 43.04 -6.13 -29.01
CA MET A 100 41.79 -6.72 -29.50
C MET A 100 41.72 -6.73 -31.03
N SER A 101 41.78 -7.93 -31.63
CA SER A 101 41.64 -8.12 -33.08
C SER A 101 40.31 -7.55 -33.62
N PRO A 102 40.29 -6.89 -34.80
CA PRO A 102 39.08 -6.40 -35.45
C PRO A 102 37.96 -7.46 -35.57
N ARG A 103 38.34 -8.74 -35.72
CA ARG A 103 37.40 -9.87 -35.76
C ARG A 103 36.64 -10.05 -34.45
N VAL A 104 37.28 -9.83 -33.31
CA VAL A 104 36.66 -9.96 -31.99
C VAL A 104 35.72 -8.78 -31.71
N GLN A 105 36.04 -7.60 -32.24
CA GLN A 105 35.14 -6.43 -32.16
C GLN A 105 33.82 -6.69 -32.91
N LEU A 106 33.88 -7.25 -34.13
CA LEU A 106 32.68 -7.63 -34.90
C LEU A 106 31.86 -8.72 -34.22
N LEU A 107 32.50 -9.74 -33.62
CA LEU A 107 31.79 -10.77 -32.86
C LEU A 107 31.08 -10.19 -31.63
N ARG A 108 31.69 -9.22 -30.95
CA ARG A 108 31.07 -8.51 -29.83
C ARG A 108 29.88 -7.67 -30.26
N GLU A 109 30.00 -6.97 -31.39
CA GLU A 109 28.90 -6.19 -31.96
C GLU A 109 27.72 -7.10 -32.30
N ARG A 110 27.98 -8.25 -32.92
CA ARG A 110 26.96 -9.27 -33.18
C ARG A 110 26.29 -9.77 -31.90
N ALA A 111 27.05 -10.02 -30.84
CA ALA A 111 26.50 -10.43 -29.54
C ALA A 111 25.64 -9.33 -28.91
N ALA A 112 26.06 -8.06 -29.00
CA ALA A 112 25.30 -6.92 -28.53
C ALA A 112 23.98 -6.72 -29.31
N ILE A 113 24.02 -6.90 -30.63
CA ILE A 113 22.81 -6.89 -31.47
C ILE A 113 21.86 -8.01 -31.05
N HIS A 114 22.37 -9.23 -30.85
CA HIS A 114 21.54 -10.36 -30.42
C HIS A 114 20.93 -10.14 -29.03
N GLY A 115 21.69 -9.56 -28.09
CA GLY A 115 21.17 -9.15 -26.79
C GLY A 115 20.09 -8.07 -26.91
N SER A 116 20.26 -7.11 -27.82
CA SER A 116 19.27 -6.07 -28.09
C SER A 116 17.97 -6.63 -28.69
N ILE A 117 18.06 -7.63 -29.57
CA ILE A 117 16.89 -8.32 -30.14
C ILE A 117 16.10 -9.03 -29.03
N ALA A 118 16.78 -9.77 -28.14
CA ALA A 118 16.11 -10.44 -27.02
C ALA A 118 15.42 -9.43 -26.08
N HIS A 119 16.03 -8.27 -25.85
CA HIS A 119 15.42 -7.20 -25.06
C HIS A 119 14.19 -6.59 -25.76
N ILE A 120 14.21 -6.45 -27.10
CA ILE A 120 13.06 -5.99 -27.87
C ILE A 120 11.90 -6.98 -27.73
N ASP A 121 12.16 -8.29 -27.77
CA ASP A 121 11.12 -9.31 -27.56
C ASP A 121 10.45 -9.21 -26.18
N ASP A 122 11.23 -8.90 -25.13
CA ASP A 122 10.69 -8.68 -23.79
C ASP A 122 9.80 -7.43 -23.72
N VAL A 123 10.24 -6.32 -24.35
CA VAL A 123 9.43 -5.10 -24.47
C VAL A 123 8.13 -5.37 -25.25
N ILE A 124 8.18 -6.18 -26.31
CA ILE A 124 6.99 -6.58 -27.07
C ILE A 124 6.04 -7.39 -26.18
N SER A 125 6.56 -8.36 -25.43
CA SER A 125 5.79 -9.18 -24.49
C SER A 125 5.12 -8.32 -23.41
N GLN A 126 5.85 -7.37 -22.83
CA GLN A 126 5.34 -6.43 -21.84
C GLN A 126 4.24 -5.53 -22.44
N ALA A 127 4.42 -5.06 -23.68
CA ALA A 127 3.41 -4.26 -24.38
C ALA A 127 2.14 -5.07 -24.67
N GLN A 128 2.26 -6.34 -25.07
CA GLN A 128 1.11 -7.23 -25.28
C GLN A 128 0.36 -7.50 -23.97
N THR A 129 1.08 -7.75 -22.88
CA THR A 129 0.50 -7.92 -21.54
C THR A 129 -0.25 -6.65 -21.12
N THR A 130 0.36 -5.48 -21.29
CA THR A 130 -0.27 -4.18 -21.00
C THR A 130 -1.54 -3.98 -21.82
N ARG A 131 -1.51 -4.32 -23.12
CA ARG A 131 -2.70 -4.27 -23.99
C ARG A 131 -3.82 -5.18 -23.49
N ALA A 132 -3.50 -6.40 -23.06
CA ALA A 132 -4.49 -7.33 -22.50
C ALA A 132 -5.11 -6.79 -21.20
N THR A 133 -4.28 -6.23 -20.30
CA THR A 133 -4.75 -5.60 -19.06
C THR A 133 -5.64 -4.39 -19.31
N LEU A 134 -5.27 -3.51 -20.26
CA LEU A 134 -6.12 -2.38 -20.64
C LEU A 134 -7.45 -2.83 -21.26
N GLY A 135 -7.43 -3.92 -22.04
CA GLY A 135 -8.63 -4.56 -22.58
C GLY A 135 -9.57 -5.05 -21.48
N SER A 136 -9.04 -5.75 -20.46
CA SER A 136 -9.86 -6.22 -19.33
C SER A 136 -10.38 -5.07 -18.47
N GLN A 137 -9.56 -4.05 -18.21
CA GLN A 137 -10.00 -2.83 -17.52
C GLN A 137 -11.13 -2.11 -18.25
N ARG A 138 -11.08 -2.02 -19.59
CA ARG A 138 -12.17 -1.43 -20.38
C ARG A 138 -13.48 -2.20 -20.21
N ALA A 139 -13.44 -3.53 -20.20
CA ALA A 139 -14.63 -4.36 -19.96
C ALA A 139 -15.20 -4.13 -18.55
N LEU A 140 -14.33 -4.06 -17.53
CA LEU A 140 -14.73 -3.75 -16.16
C LEU A 140 -15.38 -2.36 -16.03
N PHE A 141 -14.84 -1.34 -16.69
CA PHE A 141 -15.46 -0.01 -16.70
C PHE A 141 -16.83 -0.01 -17.38
N GLY A 142 -17.02 -0.81 -18.43
CA GLY A 142 -18.33 -1.03 -19.04
C GLY A 142 -19.34 -1.62 -18.05
N ASP A 143 -18.95 -2.64 -17.28
CA ASP A 143 -19.80 -3.25 -16.25
C ASP A 143 -20.12 -2.29 -15.10
N VAL A 144 -19.11 -1.54 -14.63
CA VAL A 144 -19.30 -0.50 -13.60
C VAL A 144 -20.27 0.56 -14.08
N GLN A 145 -20.12 1.05 -15.32
CA GLN A 145 -21.06 2.02 -15.90
C GLN A 145 -22.49 1.46 -15.96
N GLY A 146 -22.64 0.19 -16.33
CA GLY A 146 -23.93 -0.51 -16.32
C GLY A 146 -24.55 -0.58 -14.92
N LYS A 147 -23.78 -0.98 -13.91
CA LYS A 147 -24.22 -1.04 -12.50
C LYS A 147 -24.55 0.33 -11.93
N VAL A 148 -23.76 1.36 -12.24
CA VAL A 148 -24.03 2.74 -11.82
C VAL A 148 -25.33 3.25 -12.45
N LYS A 149 -25.58 2.93 -13.72
CA LYS A 149 -26.87 3.25 -14.37
C LYS A 149 -28.04 2.56 -13.67
N GLN A 150 -27.92 1.27 -13.36
CA GLN A 150 -28.94 0.53 -12.62
C GLN A 150 -29.20 1.12 -11.23
N LEU A 151 -28.15 1.55 -10.51
CA LEU A 151 -28.30 2.26 -9.23
C LEU A 151 -29.01 3.60 -9.42
N GLY A 152 -28.66 4.36 -10.47
CA GLY A 152 -29.32 5.59 -10.86
C GLY A 152 -30.83 5.42 -11.04
N ASP A 153 -31.26 4.34 -11.67
CA ASP A 153 -32.68 4.02 -11.86
C ASP A 153 -33.41 3.68 -10.55
N LYS A 154 -32.69 3.22 -9.51
CA LYS A 154 -33.27 2.93 -8.18
C LYS A 154 -33.31 4.15 -7.24
N PHE A 155 -32.50 5.18 -7.49
CA PHE A 155 -32.47 6.39 -6.66
C PHE A 155 -33.84 7.11 -6.55
N PRO A 156 -34.63 7.29 -7.62
CA PRO A 156 -35.97 7.88 -7.53
C PRO A 156 -36.93 7.09 -6.64
N ILE A 157 -36.83 5.75 -6.65
CA ILE A 157 -37.67 4.87 -5.82
C ILE A 157 -37.33 5.06 -4.34
N ILE A 158 -36.04 5.12 -4.01
CA ILE A 158 -35.57 5.40 -2.64
C ILE A 158 -36.05 6.78 -2.18
N ARG A 159 -35.97 7.80 -3.05
CA ARG A 159 -36.50 9.15 -2.75
C ARG A 159 -38.01 9.13 -2.53
N GLY A 160 -38.77 8.36 -3.32
CA GLY A 160 -40.21 8.18 -3.12
C GLY A 160 -40.55 7.51 -1.78
N LEU A 161 -39.78 6.48 -1.39
CA LEU A 161 -39.97 5.78 -0.12
C LEU A 161 -39.62 6.67 1.08
N ILE A 162 -38.51 7.41 1.03
CA ILE A 162 -38.13 8.39 2.07
C ILE A 162 -39.22 9.46 2.24
N GLY A 163 -39.81 9.92 1.13
CA GLY A 163 -40.88 10.91 1.14
C GLY A 163 -42.15 10.36 1.80
N SER A 164 -42.51 9.11 1.49
CA SER A 164 -43.68 8.44 2.06
C SER A 164 -43.54 8.19 3.56
N ILE A 165 -42.34 7.79 4.02
CA ILE A 165 -42.01 7.63 5.44
C ILE A 165 -42.12 8.97 6.17
N LYS A 166 -41.53 10.03 5.61
CA LYS A 166 -41.60 11.38 6.19
C LYS A 166 -43.05 11.87 6.30
N ARG A 167 -43.87 11.60 5.28
CA ARG A 167 -45.30 11.96 5.26
C ARG A 167 -46.09 11.24 6.36
N LYS A 168 -45.86 9.93 6.56
CA LYS A 168 -46.49 9.17 7.65
C LYS A 168 -46.09 9.72 9.02
N ARG A 169 -44.79 9.94 9.25
CA ARG A 169 -44.28 10.53 10.50
C ARG A 169 -44.87 11.92 10.77
N SER A 170 -44.98 12.76 9.75
CA SER A 170 -45.59 14.11 9.91
C SER A 170 -47.05 14.05 10.34
N ARG A 171 -47.82 13.08 9.81
CA ARG A 171 -49.23 12.90 10.17
C ARG A 171 -49.37 12.44 11.63
N ASP A 172 -48.54 11.49 12.05
CA ASP A 172 -48.58 10.97 13.42
C ASP A 172 -48.21 12.06 14.44
N THR A 173 -47.23 12.92 14.12
CA THR A 173 -46.89 14.09 14.96
C THR A 173 -48.02 15.13 15.02
N LEU A 174 -48.67 15.42 13.88
CA LEU A 174 -49.80 16.36 13.85
C LEU A 174 -50.97 15.87 14.71
N ILE A 175 -51.36 14.60 14.58
CA ILE A 175 -52.44 14.00 15.37
C ILE A 175 -52.11 14.07 16.88
N LEU A 176 -50.90 13.66 17.26
CA LEU A 176 -50.47 13.67 18.67
C LEU A 176 -50.48 15.09 19.26
N SER A 177 -49.97 16.08 18.52
CA SER A 177 -49.96 17.48 18.96
C SER A 177 -51.37 18.06 19.13
N ALA A 178 -52.31 17.71 18.25
CA ALA A 178 -53.70 18.15 18.33
C ALA A 178 -54.43 17.58 19.55
N VAL A 179 -54.21 16.29 19.88
CA VAL A 179 -54.80 15.65 21.06
C VAL A 179 -54.28 16.30 22.35
N ILE A 180 -52.97 16.52 22.46
CA ILE A 180 -52.37 17.17 23.63
C ILE A 180 -52.94 18.58 23.81
N ALA A 181 -52.99 19.38 22.73
CA ALA A 181 -53.56 20.72 22.76
C ALA A 181 -55.04 20.73 23.14
N GLY A 182 -55.84 19.76 22.66
CA GLY A 182 -57.24 19.63 23.05
C GLY A 182 -57.41 19.31 24.53
N CYS A 183 -56.63 18.36 25.05
CA CYS A 183 -56.67 17.99 26.47
C CYS A 183 -56.23 19.15 27.38
N THR A 184 -55.18 19.90 27.02
CA THR A 184 -54.73 21.05 27.83
C THR A 184 -55.77 22.17 27.85
N LEU A 185 -56.41 22.44 26.71
CA LEU A 185 -57.45 23.48 26.61
C LEU A 185 -58.70 23.10 27.42
N PHE A 186 -59.11 21.83 27.38
CA PHE A 186 -60.23 21.32 28.19
C PHE A 186 -59.95 21.45 29.70
N LEU A 187 -58.73 21.11 30.15
CA LEU A 187 -58.33 21.27 31.54
C LEU A 187 -58.33 22.74 31.98
N ILE A 188 -57.86 23.66 31.13
CA ILE A 188 -57.88 25.10 31.42
C ILE A 188 -59.31 25.62 31.54
N ILE A 189 -60.21 25.22 30.64
CA ILE A 189 -61.64 25.61 30.71
C ILE A 189 -62.29 25.06 31.99
N TYR A 190 -62.04 23.80 32.34
CA TYR A 190 -62.57 23.20 33.56
C TYR A 190 -62.07 23.94 34.82
N TRP A 191 -60.80 24.35 34.83
CA TRP A 191 -60.22 25.11 35.94
C TRP A 191 -60.80 26.53 36.05
N LEU A 192 -61.05 27.21 34.92
CA LEU A 192 -61.70 28.52 34.89
C LEU A 192 -63.19 28.48 35.23
N SER A 193 -63.86 27.36 34.96
CA SER A 193 -65.29 27.17 35.23
C SER A 193 -65.59 26.75 36.67
N LYS A 194 -64.56 26.46 37.48
CA LYS A 194 -64.68 26.07 38.88
C LYS A 194 -64.30 27.22 39.80
#